data_AF-A0A0P9NJ25-F1
#
_entry.id   AF-A0A0P9NJ25-F1
#
_cell.length_a   1.000
_cell.length_b   1.000
_cell.length_c   1.000
_cell.angle_alpha   90.00
_cell.angle_beta   90.00
_cell.angle_gamma   90.00
#
_symmetry.space_group_name_H-M   'P 1'
#
loop_
_entity.id
_entity.type
_entity.pdbx_description
1 polymer ?
#
loop_
_entity_poly.entity_id
_entity_poly.type
_entity_poly.pdbx_seq_one_letter_code
_entity_poly.pdbx_strand_id
1 'polypeptide(L)'
;NALYQRISQLPERRLTIYTALTLGRPTPGEGLQARFLEPFLERVFGDYPELEFLAALRRDKLPHNIRVQQFFMQPGSLLNSESAQQDYVSSNYSHAARDINANGLNLVAQLVARDDQHPGKLSLSCNPDVTLDLLPMIAKRRAAGETILMLGQVHADLPYMPGDSELDVEAFDLLINEDERSTLFSTPNMPVGYQDHLIG
;
A
#
# COMPACT_ATOMS: atom_id res chain seq x y z
N ASN A 1 -5.86 -7.65 3.05
CA ASN A 1 -7.25 -8.18 3.06
C ASN A 1 -7.73 -8.68 4.41
N ALA A 2 -6.98 -9.55 5.13
CA ALA A 2 -7.44 -10.14 6.39
C ALA A 2 -7.95 -9.12 7.44
N LEU A 3 -7.21 -8.03 7.68
CA LEU A 3 -7.64 -6.97 8.61
C LEU A 3 -8.95 -6.29 8.17
N TYR A 4 -9.07 -5.97 6.87
CA TYR A 4 -10.29 -5.37 6.31
C TYR A 4 -11.50 -6.29 6.46
N GLN A 5 -11.37 -7.57 6.11
CA GLN A 5 -12.42 -8.57 6.26
C GLN A 5 -12.86 -8.71 7.72
N ARG A 6 -11.89 -8.80 8.65
CA ARG A 6 -12.16 -8.95 10.07
C ARG A 6 -12.95 -7.76 10.62
N ILE A 7 -12.55 -6.52 10.30
CA ILE A 7 -13.25 -5.33 10.80
C ILE A 7 -14.60 -5.13 10.09
N SER A 8 -14.74 -5.55 8.84
CA SER A 8 -16.02 -5.50 8.12
C SER A 8 -17.12 -6.31 8.83
N GLN A 9 -16.74 -7.35 9.58
CA GLN A 9 -17.64 -8.21 10.36
C GLN A 9 -17.88 -7.69 11.80
N LEU A 10 -17.22 -6.61 12.22
CA LEU A 10 -17.24 -6.08 13.59
C LEU A 10 -17.69 -4.60 13.56
N PRO A 11 -18.99 -4.31 13.39
CA PRO A 11 -19.51 -2.95 13.21
C PRO A 11 -19.25 -2.03 14.42
N GLU A 12 -19.01 -2.59 15.61
CA GLU A 12 -18.61 -1.84 16.81
C GLU A 12 -17.15 -1.37 16.79
N ARG A 13 -16.34 -1.89 15.87
CA ARG A 13 -14.94 -1.50 15.65
C ARG A 13 -14.84 -0.62 14.41
N ARG A 14 -13.95 0.37 14.44
CA ARG A 14 -13.69 1.25 13.29
C ARG A 14 -12.31 1.00 12.72
N LEU A 15 -12.19 1.05 11.39
CA LEU A 15 -10.91 1.00 10.68
C LEU A 15 -10.82 2.19 9.74
N THR A 16 -9.75 2.95 9.87
CA THR A 16 -9.36 3.97 8.89
C THR A 16 -8.08 3.49 8.21
N ILE A 17 -8.13 3.31 6.90
CA ILE A 17 -6.98 2.96 6.08
C ILE A 17 -6.41 4.25 5.50
N TYR A 18 -5.19 4.61 5.90
CA TYR A 18 -4.42 5.67 5.25
C TYR A 18 -3.52 5.06 4.19
N THR A 19 -3.61 5.56 2.95
CA THR A 19 -2.79 5.10 1.84
C THR A 19 -2.54 6.25 0.86
N ALA A 20 -1.70 6.00 -0.13
CA ALA A 20 -1.40 6.91 -1.23
C ALA A 20 -2.03 6.35 -2.51
N LEU A 21 -1.19 5.93 -3.45
CA LEU A 21 -1.60 5.21 -4.64
C LEU A 21 -1.90 3.74 -4.31
N THR A 22 -3.19 3.40 -4.26
CA THR A 22 -3.62 2.00 -4.18
C THR A 22 -3.69 1.40 -5.58
N LEU A 23 -2.79 0.47 -5.87
CA LEU A 23 -2.71 -0.23 -7.14
C LEU A 23 -3.68 -1.42 -7.16
N GLY A 24 -4.27 -1.69 -8.31
CA GLY A 24 -5.17 -2.82 -8.52
C GLY A 24 -5.22 -3.17 -10.00
N ARG A 25 -5.49 -4.43 -10.32
CA ARG A 25 -5.51 -4.89 -11.70
C ARG A 25 -6.58 -4.13 -12.49
N PRO A 26 -6.29 -3.80 -13.76
CA PRO A 26 -7.30 -3.27 -14.67
C PRO A 26 -8.45 -4.26 -14.84
N THR A 27 -9.67 -3.75 -14.94
CA THR A 27 -10.83 -4.58 -15.30
C THR A 27 -10.80 -4.89 -16.80
N PRO A 28 -10.89 -6.15 -17.23
CA PRO A 28 -10.78 -6.53 -18.64
C PRO A 28 -11.91 -5.97 -19.53
N GLY A 29 -13.01 -5.50 -18.95
CA GLY A 29 -14.21 -5.09 -19.69
C GLY A 29 -15.05 -6.31 -20.09
N GLU A 30 -15.79 -6.20 -21.18
CA GLU A 30 -16.65 -7.28 -21.68
C GLU A 30 -16.34 -7.63 -23.16
N GLY A 31 -16.79 -8.81 -23.58
CA GLY A 31 -16.76 -9.22 -24.98
C GLY A 31 -15.34 -9.33 -25.56
N LEU A 32 -15.11 -8.68 -26.70
CA LEU A 32 -13.81 -8.74 -27.40
C LEU A 32 -12.69 -8.07 -26.62
N GLN A 33 -13.00 -6.99 -25.88
CA GLN A 33 -12.02 -6.29 -25.04
C GLN A 33 -11.45 -7.25 -23.99
N ALA A 34 -12.33 -7.98 -23.31
CA ALA A 34 -11.92 -8.96 -22.30
C ALA A 34 -11.04 -10.07 -22.90
N ARG A 35 -11.47 -10.67 -24.02
CA ARG A 35 -10.71 -11.73 -24.70
C ARG A 35 -9.31 -11.31 -25.13
N PHE A 36 -9.10 -10.02 -25.43
CA PHE A 36 -7.79 -9.49 -25.81
C PHE A 36 -6.94 -9.14 -24.58
N LEU A 37 -7.57 -8.59 -23.54
CA LEU A 37 -6.88 -8.04 -22.37
C LEU A 37 -6.57 -9.12 -21.31
N GLU A 38 -7.42 -10.13 -21.14
CA GLU A 38 -7.25 -11.20 -20.13
C GLU A 38 -5.88 -11.91 -20.22
N PRO A 39 -5.41 -12.39 -21.38
CA PRO A 39 -4.10 -13.05 -21.47
C PRO A 39 -2.94 -12.12 -21.10
N PHE A 40 -3.09 -10.82 -21.36
CA PHE A 40 -2.11 -9.81 -20.94
C PHE A 40 -2.14 -9.63 -19.42
N LEU A 41 -3.33 -9.53 -18.82
CA LEU A 41 -3.48 -9.36 -17.38
C LEU A 41 -2.94 -10.56 -16.60
N GLU A 42 -3.22 -11.79 -17.05
CA GLU A 42 -2.66 -13.01 -16.45
C GLU A 42 -1.14 -13.03 -16.52
N ARG A 43 -0.55 -12.66 -17.66
CA ARG A 43 0.91 -12.65 -17.83
C ARG A 43 1.61 -11.57 -17.00
N VAL A 44 0.99 -10.39 -16.86
CA VAL A 44 1.63 -9.23 -16.21
C VAL A 44 1.35 -9.17 -14.72
N PHE A 45 0.13 -9.48 -14.29
CA PHE A 45 -0.29 -9.37 -12.89
C PHE A 45 -0.41 -10.70 -12.18
N GLY A 46 -0.37 -11.84 -12.89
CA GLY A 46 -0.38 -13.17 -12.30
C GLY A 46 -1.45 -13.35 -11.23
N ASP A 47 -0.98 -13.76 -10.04
CA ASP A 47 -1.76 -13.94 -8.82
C ASP A 47 -1.71 -12.73 -7.88
N TYR A 48 -1.37 -11.53 -8.37
CA TYR A 48 -1.39 -10.28 -7.58
C TYR A 48 -2.72 -10.16 -6.82
N PRO A 49 -2.67 -9.95 -5.48
CA PRO A 49 -3.85 -9.94 -4.65
C PRO A 49 -4.65 -8.65 -4.87
N GLU A 50 -5.88 -8.81 -5.36
CA GLU A 50 -6.82 -7.69 -5.40
C GLU A 50 -7.20 -7.26 -3.98
N LEU A 51 -7.12 -5.96 -3.72
CA LEU A 51 -7.47 -5.38 -2.43
C LEU A 51 -8.98 -5.22 -2.32
N GLU A 52 -9.60 -5.91 -1.37
CA GLU A 52 -11.07 -5.91 -1.24
C GLU A 52 -11.64 -4.55 -0.89
N PHE A 53 -10.92 -3.78 -0.04
CA PHE A 53 -11.32 -2.41 0.28
C PHE A 53 -11.30 -1.52 -0.97
N LEU A 54 -10.39 -1.75 -1.93
CA LEU A 54 -10.32 -0.99 -3.17
C LEU A 54 -11.52 -1.31 -4.07
N ALA A 55 -11.89 -2.59 -4.19
CA ALA A 55 -13.09 -3.00 -4.93
C ALA A 55 -14.37 -2.42 -4.32
N ALA A 56 -14.47 -2.39 -2.99
CA ALA A 56 -15.59 -1.76 -2.28
C ALA A 56 -15.59 -0.24 -2.45
N LEU A 57 -14.44 0.41 -2.34
CA LEU A 57 -14.27 1.85 -2.53
C LEU A 57 -14.69 2.26 -3.96
N ARG A 58 -14.20 1.58 -5.00
CA ARG A 58 -14.57 1.85 -6.41
C ARG A 58 -16.08 1.78 -6.67
N ARG A 59 -16.82 0.99 -5.88
CA ARG A 59 -18.28 0.79 -6.01
C ARG A 59 -19.09 1.62 -5.02
N ASP A 60 -18.42 2.43 -4.20
CA ASP A 60 -19.01 3.18 -3.09
C ASP A 60 -19.80 2.29 -2.10
N LYS A 61 -19.21 1.13 -1.78
CA LYS A 61 -19.81 0.08 -0.92
C LYS A 61 -18.92 -0.26 0.27
N LEU A 62 -18.13 0.70 0.76
CA LEU A 62 -17.40 0.49 2.01
C LEU A 62 -18.38 0.26 3.17
N PRO A 63 -18.09 -0.67 4.09
CA PRO A 63 -18.84 -0.77 5.34
C PRO A 63 -18.82 0.56 6.09
N HIS A 64 -19.92 0.91 6.76
CA HIS A 64 -20.07 2.19 7.48
C HIS A 64 -19.02 2.43 8.57
N ASN A 65 -18.38 1.37 9.07
CA ASN A 65 -17.33 1.39 10.08
C ASN A 65 -15.91 1.43 9.48
N ILE A 66 -15.77 1.49 8.16
CA ILE A 66 -14.49 1.53 7.46
C ILE A 66 -14.39 2.79 6.61
N ARG A 67 -13.27 3.50 6.74
CA ARG A 67 -12.92 4.65 5.90
C ARG A 67 -11.59 4.42 5.21
N VAL A 68 -11.44 5.00 4.02
CA VAL A 68 -10.19 4.95 3.26
C VAL A 68 -9.80 6.38 2.90
N GLN A 69 -8.72 6.86 3.51
CA GLN A 69 -8.20 8.19 3.30
C GLN A 69 -6.96 8.12 2.42
N GLN A 70 -6.98 8.91 1.34
CA GLN A 70 -5.95 8.87 0.31
C GLN A 70 -5.44 10.29 0.04
N PHE A 71 -4.12 10.44 -0.05
CA PHE A 71 -3.51 11.72 -0.44
C PHE A 71 -3.02 11.74 -1.89
N PHE A 72 -3.23 10.65 -2.63
CA PHE A 72 -3.02 10.56 -4.07
C PHE A 72 -4.10 9.66 -4.68
N MET A 73 -4.56 9.97 -5.89
CA MET A 73 -5.49 9.14 -6.64
C MET A 73 -5.05 9.02 -8.10
N GLN A 74 -5.20 7.84 -8.68
CA GLN A 74 -5.07 7.70 -10.12
C GLN A 74 -6.19 8.51 -10.80
N PRO A 75 -5.88 9.42 -11.75
CA PRO A 75 -6.89 10.23 -12.42
C PRO A 75 -8.03 9.39 -13.02
N GLY A 76 -9.27 9.80 -12.78
CA GLY A 76 -10.46 9.13 -13.29
C GLY A 76 -10.81 7.79 -12.63
N SER A 77 -9.97 7.24 -11.73
CA SER A 77 -10.17 5.90 -11.17
C SER A 77 -11.32 5.79 -10.15
N LEU A 78 -11.74 6.90 -9.54
CA LEU A 78 -12.71 6.95 -8.44
C LEU A 78 -13.85 7.97 -8.66
N LEU A 79 -14.18 8.27 -9.92
CA LEU A 79 -15.24 9.24 -10.27
C LEU A 79 -16.63 8.89 -9.72
N ASN A 80 -16.90 7.61 -9.53
CA ASN A 80 -18.18 7.10 -9.03
C ASN A 80 -18.16 6.72 -7.54
N SER A 81 -17.12 7.12 -6.80
CA SER A 81 -17.03 6.90 -5.35
C SER A 81 -17.13 8.24 -4.63
N GLU A 82 -18.28 8.49 -4.00
CA GLU A 82 -18.51 9.68 -3.20
C GLU A 82 -17.62 9.64 -1.95
N SER A 83 -17.51 8.48 -1.30
CA SER A 83 -16.64 8.27 -0.15
C SER A 83 -15.17 8.59 -0.47
N ALA A 84 -14.64 8.10 -1.60
CA ALA A 84 -13.28 8.42 -2.02
C ALA A 84 -13.07 9.93 -2.20
N GLN A 85 -14.01 10.62 -2.85
CA GLN A 85 -13.90 12.05 -3.11
C GLN A 85 -13.98 12.89 -1.84
N GLN A 86 -14.81 12.50 -0.87
CA GLN A 86 -14.98 13.19 0.41
C GLN A 86 -13.83 12.93 1.39
N ASP A 87 -13.29 11.71 1.40
CA ASP A 87 -12.19 11.32 2.29
C ASP A 87 -10.79 11.59 1.68
N TYR A 88 -10.71 12.34 0.56
CA TYR A 88 -9.43 12.77 0.00
C TYR A 88 -8.68 13.73 0.94
N VAL A 89 -7.40 13.46 1.15
CA VAL A 89 -6.52 14.26 2.00
C VAL A 89 -5.63 15.11 1.10
N SER A 90 -5.89 16.42 1.07
CA SER A 90 -5.04 17.37 0.34
C SER A 90 -3.73 17.61 1.09
N SER A 91 -2.74 16.74 0.85
CA SER A 91 -1.39 16.86 1.40
C SER A 91 -0.35 16.91 0.29
N ASN A 92 0.72 17.68 0.51
CA ASN A 92 1.91 17.58 -0.31
C ASN A 92 2.72 16.36 0.12
N TYR A 93 3.34 15.64 -0.82
CA TYR A 93 4.11 14.44 -0.53
C TYR A 93 5.13 14.61 0.61
N SER A 94 5.88 15.72 0.61
CA SER A 94 6.88 16.02 1.65
C SER A 94 6.30 16.23 3.05
N HIS A 95 4.97 16.32 3.18
CA HIS A 95 4.26 16.45 4.45
C HIS A 95 3.39 15.22 4.78
N ALA A 96 3.38 14.19 3.94
CA ALA A 96 2.49 13.04 4.09
C ALA A 96 2.66 12.36 5.46
N ALA A 97 3.90 12.10 5.88
CA ALA A 97 4.20 11.49 7.18
C ALA A 97 3.67 12.33 8.36
N ARG A 98 3.85 13.66 8.32
CA ARG A 98 3.33 14.58 9.35
C ARG A 98 1.81 14.49 9.43
N ASP A 99 1.14 14.55 8.28
CA ASP A 99 -0.32 14.59 8.23
C ASP A 99 -0.91 13.24 8.64
N ILE A 100 -0.32 12.11 8.21
CA ILE A 100 -0.69 10.76 8.68
C ILE A 100 -0.55 10.66 10.21
N ASN A 101 0.58 11.13 10.75
CA ASN A 101 0.81 11.08 12.20
C ASN A 101 -0.20 11.96 12.96
N ALA A 102 -0.51 13.17 12.47
CA ALA A 102 -1.48 14.08 13.09
C ALA A 102 -2.91 13.50 13.10
N ASN A 103 -3.23 12.63 12.14
CA ASN A 103 -4.51 11.93 12.07
C ASN A 103 -4.63 10.72 13.02
N GLY A 104 -3.62 10.49 13.88
CA GLY A 104 -3.71 9.49 14.94
C GLY A 104 -3.39 8.06 14.49
N LEU A 105 -2.48 7.91 13.51
CA LEU A 105 -1.92 6.61 13.12
C LEU A 105 -1.56 5.75 14.34
N ASN A 106 -1.99 4.48 14.34
CA ASN A 106 -1.68 3.51 15.41
C ASN A 106 -1.15 2.17 14.88
N LEU A 107 -1.05 1.98 13.56
CA LEU A 107 -0.49 0.80 12.92
C LEU A 107 0.14 1.17 11.58
N VAL A 108 1.42 0.82 11.40
CA VAL A 108 2.08 0.77 10.08
C VAL A 108 2.12 -0.69 9.65
N ALA A 109 1.67 -0.99 8.44
CA ALA A 109 1.75 -2.32 7.85
C ALA A 109 2.54 -2.23 6.54
N GLN A 110 3.64 -2.97 6.45
CA GLN A 110 4.64 -2.78 5.39
C GLN A 110 5.17 -4.13 4.90
N LEU A 111 5.23 -4.30 3.57
CA LEU A 111 6.00 -5.38 2.98
C LEU A 111 7.49 -5.06 3.09
N VAL A 112 8.29 -6.07 3.43
CA VAL A 112 9.73 -5.93 3.65
C VAL A 112 10.50 -7.03 2.94
N ALA A 113 11.76 -6.76 2.63
CA ALA A 113 12.67 -7.72 2.01
C ALA A 113 13.66 -8.25 3.04
N ARG A 114 14.09 -9.50 2.85
CA ARG A 114 15.14 -10.15 3.65
C ARG A 114 16.28 -10.57 2.73
N ASP A 115 17.49 -10.50 3.25
CA ASP A 115 18.70 -11.02 2.60
C ASP A 115 19.53 -11.77 3.63
N ASP A 116 19.92 -13.01 3.31
CA ASP A 116 20.75 -13.87 4.17
C ASP A 116 22.14 -13.26 4.44
N GLN A 117 22.61 -12.35 3.59
CA GLN A 117 23.86 -11.61 3.81
C GLN A 117 23.73 -10.51 4.89
N HIS A 118 22.51 -10.16 5.29
CA HIS A 118 22.22 -9.12 6.29
C HIS A 118 21.37 -9.69 7.44
N PRO A 119 21.90 -10.66 8.22
CA PRO A 119 21.14 -11.31 9.27
C PRO A 119 20.69 -10.31 10.34
N GLY A 120 19.45 -10.45 10.81
CA GLY A 120 18.85 -9.55 11.80
C GLY A 120 18.35 -8.22 11.26
N LYS A 121 18.48 -7.98 9.94
CA LYS A 121 17.95 -6.79 9.26
C LYS A 121 16.81 -7.15 8.32
N LEU A 122 15.93 -6.18 8.11
CA LEU A 122 14.89 -6.17 7.09
C LEU A 122 14.97 -4.87 6.31
N SER A 123 14.81 -4.94 4.99
CA SER A 123 14.78 -3.76 4.14
C SER A 123 13.34 -3.34 3.85
N LEU A 124 13.04 -2.05 3.99
CA LEU A 124 11.81 -1.41 3.51
C LEU A 124 11.74 -1.34 1.97
N SER A 125 12.77 -1.83 1.27
CA SER A 125 12.82 -1.95 -0.19
C SER A 125 12.63 -0.61 -0.91
N CYS A 126 11.85 -0.58 -1.99
CA CYS A 126 11.69 0.55 -2.88
C CYS A 126 10.65 1.59 -2.44
N ASN A 127 10.07 1.49 -1.23
CA ASN A 127 9.16 2.51 -0.67
C ASN A 127 9.47 2.88 0.81
N PRO A 128 10.73 3.22 1.16
CA PRO A 128 11.10 3.39 2.56
C PRO A 128 10.65 4.72 3.17
N ASP A 129 10.49 5.75 2.33
CA ASP A 129 10.46 7.16 2.69
C ASP A 129 9.41 7.56 3.75
N VAL A 130 8.12 7.31 3.50
CA VAL A 130 7.06 7.70 4.43
C VAL A 130 7.21 6.96 5.76
N THR A 131 7.63 5.70 5.72
CA THR A 131 7.87 4.90 6.93
C THR A 131 9.03 5.47 7.72
N LEU A 132 10.17 5.76 7.08
CA LEU A 132 11.33 6.37 7.73
C LEU A 132 10.99 7.72 8.36
N ASP A 133 10.23 8.57 7.68
CA ASP A 133 9.77 9.86 8.21
C ASP A 133 8.82 9.72 9.40
N LEU A 134 8.04 8.63 9.45
CA LEU A 134 7.13 8.33 10.57
C LEU A 134 7.88 7.82 11.81
N LEU A 135 8.99 7.09 11.67
CA LEU A 135 9.67 6.43 12.79
C LEU A 135 10.01 7.37 13.97
N PRO A 136 10.62 8.57 13.76
CA PRO A 136 10.88 9.50 14.87
C PRO A 136 9.59 9.99 15.56
N MET A 137 8.52 10.17 14.79
CA MET A 137 7.22 10.62 15.32
C MET A 137 6.56 9.51 16.15
N ILE A 138 6.63 8.28 15.66
CA ILE A 138 6.16 7.08 16.36
C ILE A 138 6.92 6.90 17.67
N ALA A 139 8.26 7.00 17.65
CA ALA A 139 9.08 6.89 18.85
C ALA A 139 8.69 7.91 19.92
N LYS A 140 8.45 9.18 19.52
CA LYS A 140 8.00 10.23 20.43
C LYS A 140 6.64 9.92 21.06
N ARG A 141 5.67 9.42 20.26
CA ARG A 141 4.33 9.07 20.76
C ARG A 141 4.35 7.83 21.66
N ARG A 142 5.17 6.82 21.33
CA ARG A 142 5.40 5.66 22.21
C ARG A 142 6.01 6.08 23.55
N ALA A 143 6.98 6.98 23.55
CA ALA A 143 7.56 7.53 24.79
C ALA A 143 6.53 8.30 25.65
N ALA A 144 5.46 8.82 25.02
CA ALA A 144 4.33 9.44 25.71
C ALA A 144 3.27 8.42 26.18
N GLY A 145 3.49 7.12 25.99
CA GLY A 145 2.61 6.05 26.43
C GLY A 145 1.57 5.59 25.40
N GLU A 146 1.62 6.10 24.17
CA GLU A 146 0.70 5.64 23.11
C GLU A 146 1.11 4.26 22.57
N THR A 147 0.13 3.41 22.32
CA THR A 147 0.33 2.13 21.63
C THR A 147 0.21 2.33 20.13
N ILE A 148 1.34 2.22 19.43
CA ILE A 148 1.43 2.28 17.97
C ILE A 148 2.23 1.06 17.55
N LEU A 149 1.79 0.30 16.55
CA LEU A 149 2.43 -0.94 16.12
C LEU A 149 3.10 -0.79 14.75
N MET A 150 4.22 -1.46 14.56
CA MET A 150 4.93 -1.69 13.31
C MET A 150 4.73 -3.17 12.94
N LEU A 151 4.05 -3.41 11.82
CA LEU A 151 3.80 -4.74 11.28
C LEU A 151 4.57 -4.91 9.97
N GLY A 152 5.42 -5.94 9.93
CA GLY A 152 6.14 -6.36 8.74
C GLY A 152 5.58 -7.67 8.19
N GLN A 153 5.61 -7.83 6.86
CA GLN A 153 5.49 -9.13 6.20
C GLN A 153 6.59 -9.24 5.15
N VAL A 154 7.41 -10.29 5.25
CA VAL A 154 8.47 -10.53 4.27
C VAL A 154 7.82 -10.92 2.95
N HIS A 155 8.30 -10.37 1.85
CA HIS A 155 7.88 -10.76 0.51
C HIS A 155 9.07 -11.35 -0.25
N ALA A 156 8.91 -12.55 -0.80
CA ALA A 156 10.01 -13.32 -1.40
C ALA A 156 10.66 -12.62 -2.61
N ASP A 157 9.85 -11.96 -3.44
CA ASP A 157 10.34 -11.28 -4.65
C ASP A 157 10.61 -9.78 -4.46
N LEU A 158 10.44 -9.24 -3.24
CA LEU A 158 10.65 -7.82 -3.00
C LEU A 158 12.16 -7.52 -2.92
N PRO A 159 12.69 -6.54 -3.69
CA PRO A 159 14.13 -6.35 -3.77
C PRO A 159 14.70 -5.82 -2.46
N TYR A 160 15.79 -6.41 -1.98
CA TYR A 160 16.51 -5.89 -0.83
C TYR A 160 17.27 -4.62 -1.22
N MET A 161 16.94 -3.50 -0.58
CA MET A 161 17.65 -2.22 -0.74
C MET A 161 18.46 -1.94 0.53
N PRO A 162 19.81 -1.93 0.46
CA PRO A 162 20.65 -1.66 1.62
C PRO A 162 20.68 -0.17 1.99
N GLY A 163 21.32 0.18 3.10
CA GLY A 163 21.51 1.57 3.55
C GLY A 163 20.32 2.09 4.33
N ASP A 164 19.82 3.29 3.99
CA ASP A 164 18.77 3.96 4.78
C ASP A 164 17.44 3.18 4.84
N SER A 165 17.24 2.20 3.96
CA SER A 165 16.04 1.34 3.96
C SER A 165 16.12 0.19 4.97
N GLU A 166 17.25 -0.04 5.63
CA GLU A 166 17.44 -1.17 6.55
C GLU A 166 16.99 -0.83 7.98
N LEU A 167 16.14 -1.70 8.53
CA LEU A 167 15.74 -1.67 9.94
C LEU A 167 16.14 -2.96 10.63
N ASP A 168 16.41 -2.89 11.93
CA ASP A 168 16.49 -4.08 12.79
C ASP A 168 15.15 -4.80 12.83
N VAL A 169 15.17 -6.14 12.89
CA VAL A 169 13.94 -6.94 13.02
C VAL A 169 13.14 -6.51 14.26
N GLU A 170 13.82 -6.09 15.33
CA GLU A 170 13.22 -5.59 16.57
C GLU A 170 12.47 -4.25 16.40
N ALA A 171 12.63 -3.54 15.29
CA ALA A 171 11.83 -2.36 14.96
C ALA A 171 10.37 -2.72 14.65
N PHE A 172 10.07 -3.99 14.35
CA PHE A 172 8.73 -4.50 14.07
C PHE A 172 8.17 -5.21 15.30
N ASP A 173 7.04 -4.71 15.83
CA ASP A 173 6.37 -5.36 16.97
C ASP A 173 5.66 -6.65 16.54
N LEU A 174 5.29 -6.74 15.26
CA LEU A 174 4.66 -7.91 14.65
C LEU A 174 5.35 -8.21 13.32
N LEU A 175 5.80 -9.46 13.15
CA LEU A 175 6.26 -9.98 11.87
C LEU A 175 5.38 -11.17 11.50
N ILE A 176 4.78 -11.14 10.31
CA ILE A 176 4.02 -12.28 9.80
C ILE A 176 5.00 -13.43 9.51
N ASN A 177 4.71 -14.61 10.05
CA ASN A 177 5.59 -15.78 9.96
C ASN A 177 5.73 -16.33 8.53
N GLU A 178 4.68 -16.20 7.73
CA GLU A 178 4.63 -16.69 6.36
C GLU A 178 5.06 -15.60 5.38
N ASP A 179 6.03 -15.91 4.54
CA ASP A 179 6.44 -15.01 3.46
C ASP A 179 5.32 -14.85 2.44
N GLU A 180 5.05 -13.61 2.04
CA GLU A 180 4.22 -13.31 0.87
C GLU A 180 4.96 -13.69 -0.41
N ARG A 181 4.26 -14.33 -1.35
CA ARG A 181 4.87 -14.90 -2.57
C ARG A 181 4.05 -14.65 -3.83
N SER A 182 2.96 -13.89 -3.71
CA SER A 182 2.18 -13.49 -4.88
C SER A 182 2.97 -12.51 -5.76
N THR A 183 2.55 -12.42 -7.01
CA THR A 183 3.15 -11.53 -8.01
C THR A 183 3.14 -10.09 -7.52
N LEU A 184 4.30 -9.42 -7.51
CA LEU A 184 4.37 -7.99 -7.23
C LEU A 184 3.70 -7.16 -8.33
N PHE A 185 3.07 -6.05 -7.96
CA PHE A 185 2.49 -5.15 -8.95
C PHE A 185 3.59 -4.52 -9.83
N SER A 186 3.38 -4.52 -11.14
CA SER A 186 4.28 -3.88 -12.11
C SER A 186 3.50 -2.95 -13.05
N THR A 187 4.13 -1.85 -13.45
CA THR A 187 3.62 -0.99 -14.52
C THR A 187 4.19 -1.43 -15.87
N PRO A 188 3.36 -1.76 -16.86
CA PRO A 188 3.85 -2.13 -18.19
C PRO A 188 4.70 -1.02 -18.81
N ASN A 189 5.79 -1.40 -19.49
CA ASN A 189 6.59 -0.45 -20.25
C ASN A 189 5.74 0.16 -21.38
N MET A 190 5.61 1.49 -21.37
CA MET A 190 4.97 2.23 -22.44
C MET A 190 5.90 2.29 -23.66
N PRO A 191 5.36 2.29 -24.89
CA PRO A 191 6.18 2.51 -26.07
C PRO A 191 6.83 3.90 -26.01
N VAL A 192 8.12 3.97 -26.27
CA VAL A 192 8.89 5.22 -26.29
C VAL A 192 8.77 5.85 -27.68
N GLY A 193 8.18 7.04 -27.77
CA GLY A 193 8.06 7.78 -29.03
C GLY A 193 9.37 8.49 -29.41
N TYR A 194 9.47 8.96 -30.67
CA TYR A 194 10.61 9.77 -31.10
C TYR A 194 10.80 11.04 -30.25
N GLN A 195 9.71 11.67 -29.83
CA GLN A 195 9.76 12.86 -28.98
C GLN A 195 10.34 12.52 -27.60
N ASP A 196 9.82 11.48 -26.94
CA ASP A 196 10.33 11.02 -25.64
C ASP A 196 11.81 10.65 -25.74
N HIS A 197 12.19 9.92 -26.79
CA HIS A 197 13.58 9.54 -27.04
C HIS A 197 14.53 10.74 -27.25
N LEU A 198 14.05 11.80 -27.88
CA LEU A 198 14.83 13.03 -28.10
C LEU A 198 14.90 13.91 -26.84
N ILE A 199 13.93 13.81 -25.94
CA ILE A 199 13.94 14.50 -24.63
C ILE A 199 14.92 13.81 -23.67
N GLY A 200 14.98 12.48 -23.68
CA GLY A 200 15.84 11.66 -22.83
C GLY A 200 15.05 10.83 -21.84
#